data_AF-A0A077WPI3-F1
#
_entry.id   AF-A0A077WPI3-F1
#
_cell.length_a   1.000
_cell.length_b   1.000
_cell.length_c   1.000
_cell.angle_alpha   90.00
_cell.angle_beta   90.00
_cell.angle_gamma   90.00
#
_symmetry.space_group_name_H-M   'P 1'
#
loop_
_entity.id
_entity.type
_entity.pdbx_description
1 polymer ?
#
loop_
_entity_poly.entity_id
_entity_poly.type
_entity_poly.pdbx_seq_one_letter_code
_entity_poly.pdbx_strand_id
1 'polypeptide(L)'
;MAESTTATTTATTTPPATLTPPVLPSHVKKPNEEEHKKALAEVNARIDKLQKQMDAVKEKISKLPGKSDNTRREELRAQLAELREKQAEIKKGKQAVYEQLDALNESIRKKVGNIKGLQSKVPYKTVAEVDARISELESKIESGVRIVEEKKMLQEITLLKRNRNAVEGLDEQQEAINKERAIYDGIRKNIDTEEAKKLSEQFEKAMAELKTINAEQAQQREQRNKLYDERTRIKGLLDEEYNQLRTMRDEHRKANDEYYTFIRQLREYKREQEKLRKAQEEEEKRKEAAKQELELASLPAFEHELTLCDNLGNFLQSFLNKGETNGTTTGANNEEDTKNATTGGRTIEAPDGVALIKKSDREENYFVGGGKKKGKSGSKKGANSSSSGANPVSDTLKLPLATMEGFFEVKVTVPTKISDIPSTLEKLQERKAYYLAEQPRVTEENKKKAQEKIDAMLKA
;
A
#
# COMPACT_ATOMS: atom_id res chain seq x y z
N MET A 1 -8.81 -23.76 -47.01
CA MET A 1 -7.44 -24.08 -46.54
C MET A 1 -7.41 -23.82 -45.05
N ALA A 2 -7.64 -24.87 -44.26
CA ALA A 2 -7.53 -24.85 -42.82
C ALA A 2 -6.69 -26.07 -42.47
N GLU A 3 -5.39 -25.86 -42.30
CA GLU A 3 -4.44 -26.91 -41.99
C GLU A 3 -4.28 -27.04 -40.48
N SER A 4 -4.54 -28.27 -40.04
CA SER A 4 -4.19 -28.84 -38.76
C SER A 4 -2.70 -28.69 -38.48
N THR A 5 -2.33 -28.20 -37.29
CA THR A 5 -0.99 -28.44 -36.75
C THR A 5 -1.09 -29.07 -35.36
N THR A 6 -0.48 -30.24 -35.30
CA THR A 6 -0.41 -31.24 -34.25
C THR A 6 0.40 -30.78 -33.06
N ALA A 7 -0.07 -31.14 -31.86
CA ALA A 7 0.67 -31.04 -30.62
C ALA A 7 1.88 -31.98 -30.65
N THR A 8 3.09 -31.42 -30.63
CA THR A 8 4.34 -32.14 -30.48
C THR A 8 4.72 -32.14 -29.00
N THR A 9 4.54 -33.29 -28.36
CA THR A 9 5.18 -33.69 -27.11
C THR A 9 6.69 -33.70 -27.30
N THR A 10 7.39 -32.78 -26.64
CA THR A 10 8.85 -32.83 -26.51
C THR A 10 9.19 -33.24 -25.09
N ALA A 11 9.94 -34.34 -25.01
CA ALA A 11 10.43 -34.96 -23.80
C ALA A 11 11.35 -34.01 -23.03
N THR A 12 11.07 -33.87 -21.73
CA THR A 12 11.95 -33.21 -20.77
C THR A 12 13.14 -34.12 -20.49
N THR A 13 14.19 -33.99 -21.30
CA THR A 13 15.52 -34.51 -21.01
C THR A 13 16.11 -33.74 -19.84
N THR A 14 16.28 -34.42 -18.72
CA THR A 14 17.07 -33.95 -17.56
C THR A 14 18.53 -33.75 -17.98
N PRO A 15 19.11 -32.54 -17.85
CA PRO A 15 20.53 -32.33 -18.04
C PRO A 15 21.33 -32.86 -16.83
N PRO A 16 22.58 -33.33 -17.03
CA PRO A 16 23.43 -33.89 -15.99
C PRO A 16 23.79 -32.82 -14.95
N ALA A 17 23.79 -33.23 -13.68
CA ALA A 17 24.20 -32.42 -12.53
C ALA A 17 25.65 -31.93 -12.72
N THR A 18 25.79 -30.71 -13.21
CA THR A 18 27.05 -29.99 -13.21
C THR A 18 27.27 -29.43 -11.81
N LEU A 19 28.37 -29.86 -11.19
CA LEU A 19 28.88 -29.37 -9.89
C LEU A 19 29.36 -27.91 -10.04
N THR A 20 28.42 -27.00 -10.28
CA THR A 20 28.66 -25.57 -10.11
C THR A 20 28.46 -25.23 -8.64
N PRO A 21 29.41 -24.55 -7.98
CA PRO A 21 29.23 -24.16 -6.59
C PRO A 21 28.00 -23.25 -6.50
N PRO A 22 27.10 -23.46 -5.53
CA PRO A 22 25.92 -22.62 -5.42
C PRO A 22 26.38 -21.17 -5.20
N VAL A 23 25.66 -20.22 -5.79
CA VAL A 23 25.96 -18.78 -5.73
C VAL A 23 25.27 -18.16 -4.51
N LEU A 24 26.03 -17.41 -3.70
CA LEU A 24 25.48 -16.76 -2.50
C LEU A 24 24.45 -15.70 -2.92
N PRO A 25 23.22 -15.74 -2.38
CA PRO A 25 22.22 -14.71 -2.67
C PRO A 25 22.66 -13.35 -2.07
N SER A 26 22.25 -12.25 -2.69
CA SER A 26 22.60 -10.89 -2.27
C SER A 26 21.89 -10.52 -0.96
N HIS A 27 22.63 -9.97 0.01
CA HIS A 27 22.08 -9.67 1.33
C HIS A 27 21.03 -8.55 1.29
N VAL A 28 19.81 -8.88 1.70
CA VAL A 28 18.71 -7.92 1.93
C VAL A 28 18.55 -7.70 3.44
N LYS A 29 18.47 -6.44 3.87
CA LYS A 29 18.26 -6.07 5.28
C LYS A 29 16.80 -6.30 5.67
N LYS A 30 16.55 -6.72 6.92
CA LYS A 30 15.20 -6.85 7.46
C LYS A 30 14.55 -5.45 7.54
N PRO A 31 13.32 -5.25 7.04
CA PRO A 31 12.59 -4.00 7.24
C PRO A 31 12.34 -3.70 8.73
N ASN A 32 12.52 -2.44 9.14
CA ASN A 32 12.29 -1.99 10.50
C ASN A 32 10.78 -1.86 10.81
N GLU A 33 10.23 -2.88 11.46
CA GLU A 33 8.78 -2.96 11.74
C GLU A 33 8.27 -1.86 12.69
N GLU A 34 9.09 -1.40 13.63
CA GLU A 34 8.69 -0.38 14.62
C GLU A 34 8.59 1.02 14.01
N GLU A 35 9.54 1.38 13.15
CA GLU A 35 9.53 2.64 12.41
C GLU A 35 8.35 2.70 11.43
N HIS A 36 8.07 1.59 10.75
CA HIS A 36 6.91 1.48 9.87
C HIS A 36 5.59 1.63 10.64
N LYS A 37 5.44 0.97 11.80
CA LYS A 37 4.26 1.11 12.66
C LYS A 37 4.05 2.54 13.15
N LYS A 38 5.13 3.24 13.53
CA LYS A 38 5.07 4.66 13.93
C LYS A 38 4.62 5.54 12.75
N ALA A 39 5.22 5.37 11.57
CA ALA A 39 4.85 6.11 10.37
C ALA A 39 3.38 5.87 9.96
N LEU A 40 2.90 4.62 10.04
CA LEU A 40 1.49 4.30 9.79
C LEU A 40 0.56 4.97 10.81
N ALA A 41 0.92 4.98 12.09
CA ALA A 41 0.12 5.62 13.13
C ALA A 41 0.01 7.14 12.93
N GLU A 42 1.09 7.79 12.51
CA GLU A 42 1.09 9.22 12.19
C GLU A 42 0.18 9.55 11.00
N VAL A 43 0.26 8.79 9.91
CA VAL A 43 -0.59 8.97 8.72
C VAL A 43 -2.06 8.69 9.06
N ASN A 44 -2.36 7.61 9.81
CA ASN A 44 -3.72 7.32 10.26
C ASN A 44 -4.28 8.46 11.14
N ALA A 45 -3.47 9.03 12.04
CA ALA A 45 -3.89 10.16 12.87
C ALA A 45 -4.19 11.43 12.04
N ARG A 46 -3.49 11.65 10.91
CA ARG A 46 -3.80 12.73 9.96
C ARG A 46 -5.11 12.46 9.22
N ILE A 47 -5.31 11.23 8.75
CA ILE A 47 -6.55 10.79 8.09
C ILE A 47 -7.75 11.01 9.03
N ASP A 48 -7.67 10.58 10.29
CA ASP A 48 -8.76 10.77 11.26
C ASP A 48 -9.09 12.25 11.50
N LYS A 49 -8.08 13.12 11.54
CA LYS A 49 -8.29 14.57 11.66
C LYS A 49 -9.00 15.13 10.42
N LEU A 50 -8.56 14.75 9.23
CA LEU A 50 -9.16 15.19 7.96
C LEU A 50 -10.58 14.63 7.78
N GLN A 51 -10.86 13.40 8.23
CA GLN A 51 -12.20 12.82 8.23
C GLN A 51 -13.15 13.61 9.14
N LYS A 52 -12.73 13.94 10.36
CA LYS A 52 -13.53 14.78 11.26
C LYS A 52 -13.82 16.16 10.66
N GLN A 53 -12.85 16.76 9.99
CA GLN A 53 -13.04 18.03 9.28
C GLN A 53 -14.02 17.87 8.10
N MET A 54 -13.90 16.78 7.34
CA MET A 54 -14.78 16.45 6.22
C MET A 54 -16.22 16.27 6.69
N ASP A 55 -16.44 15.55 7.80
CA ASP A 55 -17.77 15.31 8.34
C ASP A 55 -18.38 16.60 8.90
N ALA A 56 -17.59 17.44 9.57
CA ALA A 56 -18.02 18.78 9.98
C ALA A 56 -18.43 19.66 8.78
N VAL A 57 -17.71 19.60 7.66
CA VAL A 57 -18.07 20.32 6.43
C VAL A 57 -19.33 19.71 5.79
N LYS A 58 -19.48 18.39 5.75
CA LYS A 58 -20.70 17.73 5.26
C LYS A 58 -21.91 18.12 6.09
N GLU A 59 -21.80 18.19 7.41
CA GLU A 59 -22.88 18.65 8.29
C GLU A 59 -23.23 20.13 8.05
N LYS A 60 -22.23 20.98 7.82
CA LYS A 60 -22.49 22.38 7.41
C LYS A 60 -23.22 22.43 6.07
N ILE A 61 -22.88 21.55 5.12
CA ILE A 61 -23.55 21.46 3.82
C ILE A 61 -24.98 20.93 3.94
N SER A 62 -25.25 19.94 4.80
CA SER A 62 -26.60 19.41 4.98
C SER A 62 -27.53 20.38 5.71
N LYS A 63 -26.98 21.26 6.55
CA LYS A 63 -27.71 22.35 7.23
C LYS A 63 -28.00 23.55 6.32
N LEU A 64 -27.39 23.63 5.14
CA LEU A 64 -27.69 24.72 4.20
C LEU A 64 -29.13 24.58 3.70
N PRO A 65 -29.87 25.69 3.59
CA PRO A 65 -31.24 25.64 3.08
C PRO A 65 -31.24 25.02 1.68
N GLY A 66 -32.28 24.24 1.40
CA GLY A 66 -32.55 23.70 0.08
C GLY A 66 -32.68 24.83 -0.96
N LYS A 67 -32.75 24.45 -2.24
CA LYS A 67 -32.85 25.38 -3.39
C LYS A 67 -33.92 26.43 -3.08
N SER A 68 -33.52 27.70 -2.91
CA SER A 68 -34.43 28.80 -2.58
C SER A 68 -35.53 28.91 -3.63
N ASP A 69 -36.76 29.18 -3.20
CA ASP A 69 -37.89 29.41 -4.09
C ASP A 69 -37.60 30.62 -5.00
N ASN A 70 -37.26 30.34 -6.26
CA ASN A 70 -37.01 31.36 -7.27
C ASN A 70 -38.31 32.00 -7.80
N THR A 71 -39.47 31.51 -7.36
CA THR A 71 -40.81 31.95 -7.77
C THR A 71 -40.98 33.46 -7.57
N ARG A 72 -40.66 33.98 -6.37
CA ARG A 72 -40.77 35.42 -6.08
C ARG A 72 -39.87 36.28 -6.97
N ARG A 73 -38.68 35.77 -7.32
CA ARG A 73 -37.74 36.47 -8.22
C ARG A 73 -38.26 36.49 -9.66
N GLU A 74 -38.87 35.40 -10.10
CA GLU A 74 -39.49 35.27 -11.42
C GLU A 74 -40.73 36.16 -11.53
N GLU A 75 -41.57 36.19 -10.50
CA GLU A 75 -42.70 37.11 -10.36
C GLU A 75 -42.27 38.58 -10.44
N LEU A 76 -41.24 38.99 -9.66
CA LEU A 76 -40.71 40.35 -9.70
C LEU A 76 -40.14 40.71 -11.09
N ARG A 77 -39.54 39.74 -11.79
CA ARG A 77 -39.06 39.97 -13.16
C ARG A 77 -40.20 40.15 -14.15
N ALA A 78 -41.25 39.34 -14.03
CA ALA A 78 -42.46 39.50 -14.83
C ALA A 78 -43.11 40.87 -14.58
N GLN A 79 -43.28 41.26 -13.31
CA GLN A 79 -43.80 42.57 -12.93
C GLN A 79 -42.94 43.72 -13.48
N LEU A 80 -41.61 43.61 -13.40
CA LEU A 80 -40.71 44.62 -13.97
C LEU A 80 -40.76 44.67 -15.50
N ALA A 81 -41.04 43.55 -16.18
CA ALA A 81 -41.22 43.52 -17.62
C ALA A 81 -42.54 44.22 -18.02
N GLU A 82 -43.64 43.90 -17.34
CA GLU A 82 -44.93 44.58 -17.53
C GLU A 82 -44.86 46.08 -17.22
N LEU A 83 -44.19 46.46 -16.14
CA LEU A 83 -43.99 47.87 -15.80
C LEU A 83 -43.15 48.59 -16.85
N ARG A 84 -42.12 47.95 -17.41
CA ARG A 84 -41.34 48.55 -18.52
C ARG A 84 -42.17 48.74 -19.77
N GLU A 85 -43.05 47.79 -20.09
CA GLU A 85 -43.96 47.90 -21.24
C GLU A 85 -44.92 49.08 -21.03
N LYS A 86 -45.57 49.18 -19.87
CA LYS A 86 -46.43 50.32 -19.49
C LYS A 86 -45.68 51.66 -19.52
N GLN A 87 -44.43 51.71 -19.04
CA GLN A 87 -43.60 52.92 -19.14
C GLN A 87 -43.30 53.28 -20.60
N ALA A 88 -43.00 52.28 -21.43
CA ALA A 88 -42.73 52.49 -22.86
C ALA A 88 -43.97 53.00 -23.60
N GLU A 89 -45.16 52.47 -23.29
CA GLU A 89 -46.43 52.93 -23.83
C GLU A 89 -46.74 54.37 -23.42
N ILE A 90 -46.62 54.69 -22.13
CA ILE A 90 -46.80 56.07 -21.63
C ILE A 90 -45.79 57.00 -22.30
N LYS A 91 -44.55 56.57 -22.50
CA LYS A 91 -43.52 57.38 -23.18
C LYS A 91 -43.86 57.61 -24.65
N LYS A 92 -44.33 56.59 -25.38
CA LYS A 92 -44.82 56.73 -26.77
C LYS A 92 -46.02 57.68 -26.84
N GLY A 93 -46.96 57.56 -25.91
CA GLY A 93 -48.12 58.46 -25.79
C GLY A 93 -47.68 59.90 -25.54
N LYS A 94 -46.76 60.13 -24.59
CA LYS A 94 -46.18 61.46 -24.33
C LYS A 94 -45.45 62.01 -25.54
N GLN A 95 -44.69 61.19 -26.27
CA GLN A 95 -43.99 61.63 -27.48
C GLN A 95 -44.98 62.10 -28.56
N ALA A 96 -46.04 61.33 -28.83
CA ALA A 96 -47.08 61.74 -29.78
C ALA A 96 -47.77 63.05 -29.34
N VAL A 97 -48.02 63.22 -28.05
CA VAL A 97 -48.58 64.46 -27.50
C VAL A 97 -47.62 65.64 -27.66
N TYR A 98 -46.32 65.45 -27.44
CA TYR A 98 -45.32 66.49 -27.70
C TYR A 98 -45.21 66.84 -29.18
N GLU A 99 -45.26 65.87 -30.08
CA GLU A 99 -45.29 66.11 -31.53
C GLU A 99 -46.51 66.93 -31.97
N GLN A 100 -47.69 66.64 -31.40
CA GLN A 100 -48.91 67.45 -31.60
C GLN A 100 -48.75 68.87 -31.06
N LEU A 101 -48.16 69.00 -29.87
CA LEU A 101 -47.92 70.26 -29.19
C LEU A 101 -46.94 71.15 -29.97
N ASP A 102 -45.89 70.55 -30.55
CA ASP A 102 -44.93 71.22 -31.42
C ASP A 102 -45.56 71.64 -32.75
N ALA A 103 -46.38 70.78 -33.37
CA ALA A 103 -47.11 71.11 -34.60
C ALA A 103 -48.08 72.30 -34.38
N LEU A 104 -48.80 72.31 -33.26
CA LEU A 104 -49.70 73.41 -32.89
C LEU A 104 -48.91 74.70 -32.58
N ASN A 105 -47.78 74.59 -31.88
CA ASN A 105 -46.90 75.73 -31.66
C ASN A 105 -46.38 76.31 -32.97
N GLU A 106 -46.01 75.47 -33.94
CA GLU A 106 -45.56 75.91 -35.25
C GLU A 106 -46.68 76.55 -36.06
N SER A 107 -47.91 76.02 -36.01
CA SER A 107 -49.09 76.64 -36.65
C SER A 107 -49.41 78.00 -36.06
N ILE A 108 -49.42 78.12 -34.72
CA ILE A 108 -49.61 79.38 -34.01
C ILE A 108 -48.52 80.38 -34.41
N ARG A 109 -47.24 79.96 -34.43
CA ARG A 109 -46.12 80.83 -34.84
C ARG A 109 -46.27 81.32 -36.28
N LYS A 110 -46.66 80.45 -37.21
CA LYS A 110 -46.93 80.81 -38.62
C LYS A 110 -48.07 81.83 -38.72
N LYS A 111 -49.20 81.58 -38.06
CA LYS A 111 -50.36 82.50 -38.07
C LYS A 111 -50.06 83.84 -37.42
N VAL A 112 -49.36 83.85 -36.27
CA VAL A 112 -48.90 85.10 -35.62
C VAL A 112 -47.93 85.87 -36.52
N GLY A 113 -47.01 85.17 -37.20
CA GLY A 113 -46.11 85.77 -38.19
C GLY A 113 -46.87 86.42 -39.36
N ASN A 114 -47.90 85.74 -39.87
CA ASN A 114 -48.76 86.25 -40.94
C ASN A 114 -49.54 87.50 -40.51
N ILE A 115 -50.15 87.49 -39.32
CA ILE A 115 -50.84 88.66 -38.75
C ILE A 115 -49.86 89.82 -38.61
N LYS A 116 -48.67 89.60 -38.05
CA LYS A 116 -47.66 90.65 -37.91
C LYS A 116 -47.20 91.21 -39.26
N GLY A 117 -47.04 90.34 -40.27
CA GLY A 117 -46.70 90.71 -41.63
C GLY A 117 -47.80 91.55 -42.31
N LEU A 118 -49.07 91.17 -42.14
CA LEU A 118 -50.22 91.92 -42.66
C LEU A 118 -50.42 93.25 -41.92
N GLN A 119 -50.27 93.28 -40.60
CA GLN A 119 -50.32 94.50 -39.78
C GLN A 119 -49.20 95.48 -40.13
N SER A 120 -48.03 95.01 -40.59
CA SER A 120 -46.96 95.90 -41.06
C SER A 120 -47.27 96.56 -42.42
N LYS A 121 -48.16 95.96 -43.21
CA LYS A 121 -48.55 96.42 -44.55
C LYS A 121 -49.83 97.27 -44.55
N VAL A 122 -50.72 97.05 -43.58
CA VAL A 122 -51.97 97.79 -43.44
C VAL A 122 -51.85 98.79 -42.27
N PRO A 123 -52.01 100.10 -42.51
CA PRO A 123 -51.85 101.12 -41.46
C PRO A 123 -53.01 101.19 -40.44
N TYR A 124 -54.14 100.54 -40.72
CA TYR A 124 -55.35 100.55 -39.88
C TYR A 124 -55.60 99.17 -39.26
N LYS A 125 -56.05 99.13 -38.01
CA LYS A 125 -56.11 97.90 -37.22
C LYS A 125 -57.48 97.24 -37.23
N THR A 126 -58.54 98.00 -37.46
CA THR A 126 -59.91 97.51 -37.43
C THR A 126 -60.65 97.87 -38.72
N VAL A 127 -61.63 97.06 -39.09
CA VAL A 127 -62.49 97.31 -40.26
C VAL A 127 -63.23 98.64 -40.13
N ALA A 128 -63.67 98.97 -38.90
CA ALA A 128 -64.33 100.23 -38.57
C ALA A 128 -63.45 101.47 -38.81
N GLU A 129 -62.15 101.39 -38.52
CA GLU A 129 -61.19 102.47 -38.81
C GLU A 129 -61.00 102.67 -40.32
N VAL A 130 -60.98 101.58 -41.11
CA VAL A 130 -60.85 101.65 -42.57
C VAL A 130 -62.11 102.25 -43.19
N ASP A 131 -63.29 101.84 -42.74
CA ASP A 131 -64.57 102.35 -43.26
C ASP A 131 -64.80 103.82 -42.90
N ALA A 132 -64.44 104.25 -41.69
CA ALA A 132 -64.48 105.65 -41.30
C ALA A 132 -63.58 106.50 -42.19
N ARG A 133 -62.37 106.02 -42.51
CA ARG A 133 -61.45 106.74 -43.39
C ARG A 133 -61.95 106.79 -44.84
N ILE A 134 -62.53 105.71 -45.35
CA ILE A 134 -63.15 105.71 -46.69
C ILE A 134 -64.27 106.76 -46.76
N SER A 135 -65.13 106.82 -45.74
CA SER A 135 -66.22 107.81 -45.66
C SER A 135 -65.70 109.26 -45.59
N GLU A 136 -64.62 109.51 -44.85
CA GLU A 136 -63.96 110.83 -44.83
C GLU A 136 -63.38 111.22 -46.20
N LEU A 137 -62.81 110.28 -46.94
CA LEU A 137 -62.24 110.55 -48.27
C LEU A 137 -63.34 110.76 -49.31
N GLU A 138 -64.42 109.97 -49.25
CA GLU A 138 -65.59 110.10 -50.12
C GLU A 138 -66.32 111.45 -49.90
N SER A 139 -66.54 111.86 -48.65
CA SER A 139 -67.11 113.18 -48.33
C SER A 139 -66.22 114.35 -48.77
N LYS A 140 -64.89 114.22 -48.67
CA LYS A 140 -63.94 115.23 -49.18
C LYS A 140 -63.99 115.36 -50.70
N ILE A 141 -64.14 114.25 -51.43
CA ILE A 141 -64.31 114.27 -52.89
C ILE A 141 -65.62 114.97 -53.26
N GLU A 142 -66.71 114.67 -52.55
CA GLU A 142 -68.03 115.27 -52.77
C GLU A 142 -68.06 116.78 -52.46
N SER A 143 -67.24 117.24 -51.51
CA SER A 143 -67.08 118.66 -51.17
C SER A 143 -66.33 119.50 -52.23
N GLY A 144 -65.78 118.87 -53.28
CA GLY A 144 -65.13 119.54 -54.40
C GLY A 144 -63.65 119.84 -54.15
N VAL A 145 -62.77 118.95 -54.61
CA VAL A 145 -61.31 119.12 -54.59
C VAL A 145 -60.73 119.21 -56.00
N ARG A 146 -59.48 119.68 -56.10
CA ARG A 146 -58.77 119.75 -57.39
C ARG A 146 -58.61 118.35 -57.99
N ILE A 147 -58.79 118.23 -59.31
CA ILE A 147 -58.78 116.94 -60.07
C ILE A 147 -57.56 116.05 -59.76
N VAL A 148 -56.39 116.66 -59.48
CA VAL A 148 -55.17 115.92 -59.12
C VAL A 148 -55.26 115.28 -57.73
N GLU A 149 -55.87 115.99 -56.78
CA GLU A 149 -56.10 115.49 -55.42
C GLU A 149 -57.23 114.47 -55.40
N GLU A 150 -58.32 114.70 -56.14
CA GLU A 150 -59.40 113.73 -56.33
C GLU A 150 -58.87 112.38 -56.84
N LYS A 151 -58.01 112.38 -57.87
CA LYS A 151 -57.39 111.14 -58.36
C LYS A 151 -56.54 110.43 -57.31
N LYS A 152 -55.81 111.18 -56.46
CA LYS A 152 -55.03 110.61 -55.36
C LYS A 152 -55.93 110.01 -54.28
N MET A 153 -57.01 110.70 -53.91
CA MET A 153 -57.98 110.23 -52.91
C MET A 153 -58.74 109.00 -53.41
N LEU A 154 -59.07 108.93 -54.71
CA LEU A 154 -59.63 107.72 -55.34
C LEU A 154 -58.65 106.54 -55.34
N GLN A 155 -57.36 106.78 -55.59
CA GLN A 155 -56.32 105.76 -55.46
C GLN A 155 -56.17 105.29 -54.00
N GLU A 156 -56.28 106.21 -53.04
CA GLU A 156 -56.28 105.87 -51.61
C GLU A 156 -57.53 105.07 -51.22
N ILE A 157 -58.72 105.42 -51.68
CA ILE A 157 -59.95 104.67 -51.44
C ILE A 157 -59.86 103.25 -52.01
N THR A 158 -59.35 103.09 -53.23
CA THR A 158 -59.18 101.76 -53.83
C THR A 158 -58.16 100.90 -53.08
N LEU A 159 -57.07 101.51 -52.58
CA LEU A 159 -56.11 100.87 -51.70
C LEU A 159 -56.74 100.48 -50.35
N LEU A 160 -57.52 101.38 -49.74
CA LEU A 160 -58.22 101.14 -48.47
C LEU A 160 -59.27 100.04 -48.59
N LYS A 161 -60.06 100.03 -49.67
CA LYS A 161 -61.03 98.96 -49.96
C LYS A 161 -60.34 97.60 -50.14
N ARG A 162 -59.16 97.56 -50.77
CA ARG A 162 -58.34 96.33 -50.85
C ARG A 162 -57.77 95.91 -49.48
N ASN A 163 -57.36 96.88 -48.66
CA ASN A 163 -56.84 96.63 -47.32
C ASN A 163 -57.95 96.19 -46.34
N ARG A 164 -59.19 96.66 -46.53
CA ARG A 164 -60.36 96.25 -45.73
C ARG A 164 -60.56 94.74 -45.76
N ASN A 165 -60.55 94.15 -46.96
CA ASN A 165 -60.64 92.69 -47.13
C ASN A 165 -59.47 91.95 -46.45
N ALA A 166 -58.28 92.57 -46.41
CA ALA A 166 -57.13 92.01 -45.71
C ALA A 166 -57.25 92.13 -44.18
N VAL A 167 -57.96 93.14 -43.65
CA VAL A 167 -58.22 93.34 -42.22
C VAL A 167 -59.34 92.43 -41.73
N GLU A 168 -60.40 92.21 -42.50
CA GLU A 168 -61.46 91.23 -42.17
C GLU A 168 -60.87 89.81 -41.98
N GLY A 169 -59.89 89.42 -42.81
CA GLY A 169 -59.15 88.17 -42.64
C GLY A 169 -58.21 88.11 -41.42
N LEU A 170 -57.91 89.23 -40.75
CA LEU A 170 -57.09 89.24 -39.53
C LEU A 170 -57.87 88.77 -38.31
N ASP A 171 -59.14 89.18 -38.20
CA ASP A 171 -60.00 88.78 -37.08
C ASP A 171 -60.24 87.26 -37.10
N GLU A 172 -60.51 86.69 -38.28
CA GLU A 172 -60.61 85.24 -38.47
C GLU A 172 -59.31 84.50 -38.10
N GLN A 173 -58.16 85.04 -38.48
CA GLN A 173 -56.85 84.47 -38.12
C GLN A 173 -56.58 84.56 -36.61
N GLN A 174 -56.98 85.64 -35.96
CA GLN A 174 -56.83 85.85 -34.53
C GLN A 174 -57.73 84.90 -33.72
N GLU A 175 -58.96 84.69 -34.15
CA GLU A 175 -59.84 83.67 -33.56
C GLU A 175 -59.27 82.26 -33.72
N ALA A 176 -58.69 81.95 -34.89
CA ALA A 176 -58.06 80.66 -35.12
C ALA A 176 -56.83 80.44 -34.20
N ILE A 177 -56.02 81.47 -33.95
CA ILE A 177 -54.91 81.42 -33.00
C ILE A 177 -55.43 81.20 -31.57
N ASN A 178 -56.48 81.90 -31.16
CA ASN A 178 -57.04 81.77 -29.82
C ASN A 178 -57.59 80.35 -29.59
N LYS A 179 -58.26 79.76 -30.61
CA LYS A 179 -58.72 78.37 -30.61
C LYS A 179 -57.54 77.39 -30.49
N GLU A 180 -56.48 77.57 -31.29
CA GLU A 180 -55.27 76.74 -31.21
C GLU A 180 -54.56 76.88 -29.85
N ARG A 181 -54.44 78.09 -29.29
CA ARG A 181 -53.85 78.30 -27.96
C ARG A 181 -54.66 77.61 -26.85
N ALA A 182 -55.99 77.66 -26.93
CA ALA A 182 -56.85 76.96 -25.98
C ALA A 182 -56.66 75.43 -26.06
N ILE A 183 -56.52 74.88 -27.28
CA ILE A 183 -56.22 73.47 -27.51
C ILE A 183 -54.82 73.12 -26.97
N TYR A 184 -53.82 73.96 -27.23
CA TYR A 184 -52.45 73.80 -26.72
C TYR A 184 -52.41 73.72 -25.19
N ASP A 185 -53.03 74.69 -24.52
CA ASP A 185 -53.05 74.75 -23.05
C ASP A 185 -53.86 73.59 -22.44
N GLY A 186 -54.91 73.12 -23.13
CA GLY A 186 -55.67 71.93 -22.77
C GLY A 186 -54.82 70.66 -22.84
N ILE A 187 -54.11 70.45 -23.95
CA ILE A 187 -53.22 69.29 -24.13
C ILE A 187 -52.08 69.32 -23.11
N ARG A 188 -51.46 70.48 -22.90
CA ARG A 188 -50.32 70.65 -21.98
C ARG A 188 -50.62 70.26 -20.54
N LYS A 189 -51.84 70.52 -20.06
CA LYS A 189 -52.26 70.18 -18.68
C LYS A 189 -52.41 68.67 -18.45
N ASN A 190 -52.59 67.87 -19.50
CA ASN A 190 -52.83 66.44 -19.40
C ASN A 190 -51.54 65.59 -19.53
N ILE A 191 -50.37 66.21 -19.70
CA ILE A 191 -49.09 65.51 -19.97
C ILE A 191 -48.50 64.88 -18.69
N ASP A 192 -48.70 65.51 -17.54
CA ASP A 192 -48.19 65.05 -16.24
C ASP A 192 -49.20 64.15 -15.54
N THR A 193 -49.38 62.95 -16.11
CA THR A 193 -50.22 61.92 -15.49
C THR A 193 -49.58 61.43 -14.18
N GLU A 194 -50.30 61.54 -13.07
CA GLU A 194 -49.92 60.96 -11.78
C GLU A 194 -49.60 59.46 -11.89
N GLU A 195 -50.24 58.79 -12.85
CA GLU A 195 -50.03 57.40 -13.20
C GLU A 195 -48.58 57.11 -13.59
N ALA A 196 -47.92 58.00 -14.35
CA ALA A 196 -46.52 57.81 -14.72
C ALA A 196 -45.58 57.87 -13.50
N LYS A 197 -45.89 58.74 -12.53
CA LYS A 197 -45.13 58.85 -11.28
C LYS A 197 -45.32 57.61 -10.40
N LYS A 198 -46.58 57.19 -10.20
CA LYS A 198 -46.94 55.96 -9.46
C LYS A 198 -46.25 54.72 -10.06
N LEU A 199 -46.20 54.63 -11.39
CA LEU A 199 -45.60 53.50 -12.10
C LEU A 199 -44.07 53.51 -12.03
N SER A 200 -43.43 54.69 -12.00
CA SER A 200 -41.99 54.82 -11.71
C SER A 200 -41.66 54.39 -10.29
N GLU A 201 -42.43 54.81 -9.29
CA GLU A 201 -42.23 54.40 -7.89
C GLU A 201 -42.40 52.90 -7.69
N GLN A 202 -43.40 52.28 -8.32
CA GLN A 202 -43.58 50.81 -8.30
C GLN A 202 -42.39 50.08 -8.93
N PHE A 203 -41.87 50.60 -10.04
CA PHE A 203 -40.69 50.04 -10.70
C PHE A 203 -39.44 50.13 -9.83
N GLU A 204 -39.20 51.27 -9.19
CA GLU A 204 -38.06 51.46 -8.27
C GLU A 204 -38.15 50.53 -7.05
N LYS A 205 -39.34 50.38 -6.46
CA LYS A 205 -39.58 49.44 -5.34
C LYS A 205 -39.32 47.99 -5.75
N ALA A 206 -39.90 47.55 -6.86
CA ALA A 206 -39.70 46.20 -7.38
C ALA A 206 -38.24 45.92 -7.77
N MET A 207 -37.52 46.93 -8.29
CA MET A 207 -36.09 46.81 -8.58
C MET A 207 -35.26 46.69 -7.29
N ALA A 208 -35.59 47.48 -6.26
CA ALA A 208 -34.92 47.42 -4.97
C ALA A 208 -35.10 46.05 -4.30
N GLU A 209 -36.32 45.51 -4.28
CA GLU A 209 -36.61 44.14 -3.79
C GLU A 209 -35.84 43.08 -4.58
N LEU A 210 -35.80 43.20 -5.91
CA LEU A 210 -35.05 42.25 -6.72
C LEU A 210 -33.53 42.35 -6.47
N LYS A 211 -33.01 43.54 -6.17
CA LYS A 211 -31.59 43.75 -5.83
C LYS A 211 -31.25 43.11 -4.48
N THR A 212 -32.09 43.25 -3.46
CA THR A 212 -31.86 42.62 -2.15
C THR A 212 -31.89 41.10 -2.26
N ILE A 213 -32.91 40.53 -2.92
CA ILE A 213 -33.01 39.09 -3.15
C ILE A 213 -31.79 38.57 -3.91
N ASN A 214 -31.33 39.27 -4.95
CA ASN A 214 -30.14 38.84 -5.69
C ASN A 214 -28.86 38.91 -4.85
N ALA A 215 -28.72 39.93 -3.98
CA ALA A 215 -27.57 40.07 -3.10
C ALA A 215 -27.54 38.95 -2.04
N GLU A 216 -28.68 38.64 -1.42
CA GLU A 216 -28.82 37.53 -0.48
C GLU A 216 -28.51 36.19 -1.16
N GLN A 217 -29.06 35.95 -2.36
CA GLN A 217 -28.75 34.75 -3.14
C GLN A 217 -27.27 34.67 -3.53
N ALA A 218 -26.63 35.79 -3.84
CA ALA A 218 -25.20 35.82 -4.17
C ALA A 218 -24.36 35.44 -2.94
N GLN A 219 -24.65 36.04 -1.78
CA GLN A 219 -23.97 35.71 -0.53
C GLN A 219 -24.16 34.24 -0.13
N GLN A 220 -25.38 33.71 -0.24
CA GLN A 220 -25.66 32.30 0.03
C GLN A 220 -24.93 31.38 -0.95
N ARG A 221 -24.85 31.74 -2.24
CA ARG A 221 -24.07 30.99 -3.24
C ARG A 221 -22.58 31.00 -2.90
N GLU A 222 -22.01 32.15 -2.54
CA GLU A 222 -20.61 32.25 -2.14
C GLU A 222 -20.31 31.40 -0.90
N GLN A 223 -21.17 31.44 0.13
CA GLN A 223 -21.04 30.61 1.32
C GLN A 223 -21.12 29.10 0.98
N ARG A 224 -22.06 28.71 0.10
CA ARG A 224 -22.16 27.33 -0.39
C ARG A 224 -20.91 26.91 -1.15
N ASN A 225 -20.43 27.73 -2.08
CA ASN A 225 -19.26 27.43 -2.90
C ASN A 225 -18.02 27.25 -2.01
N LYS A 226 -17.79 28.14 -1.04
CA LYS A 226 -16.70 28.00 -0.05
C LYS A 226 -16.75 26.65 0.67
N LEU A 227 -17.92 26.20 1.10
CA LEU A 227 -18.07 24.89 1.76
C LEU A 227 -17.82 23.71 0.80
N TYR A 228 -18.24 23.81 -0.46
CA TYR A 228 -17.95 22.78 -1.46
C TYR A 228 -16.48 22.76 -1.87
N ASP A 229 -15.82 23.91 -1.97
CA ASP A 229 -14.39 24.03 -2.23
C ASP A 229 -13.58 23.45 -1.06
N GLU A 230 -13.96 23.77 0.18
CA GLU A 230 -13.39 23.16 1.38
C GLU A 230 -13.55 21.64 1.38
N ARG A 231 -14.75 21.13 1.06
CA ARG A 231 -15.02 19.69 0.95
C ARG A 231 -14.12 19.04 -0.10
N THR A 232 -14.00 19.66 -1.27
CA THR A 232 -13.21 19.13 -2.38
C THR A 232 -11.72 19.13 -2.04
N ARG A 233 -11.25 20.19 -1.39
CA ARG A 233 -9.86 20.29 -0.88
C ARG A 233 -9.56 19.22 0.16
N ILE A 234 -10.42 19.04 1.17
CA ILE A 234 -10.23 18.02 2.21
C ILE A 234 -10.27 16.62 1.61
N LYS A 235 -11.16 16.37 0.64
CA LYS A 235 -11.19 15.10 -0.09
C LYS A 235 -9.87 14.84 -0.84
N GLY A 236 -9.34 15.84 -1.55
CA GLY A 236 -8.05 15.72 -2.22
C GLY A 236 -6.92 15.37 -1.24
N LEU A 237 -6.86 16.06 -0.10
CA LEU A 237 -5.88 15.76 0.95
C LEU A 237 -6.06 14.35 1.55
N LEU A 238 -7.30 13.90 1.74
CA LEU A 238 -7.58 12.52 2.18
C LEU A 238 -7.10 11.51 1.15
N ASP A 239 -7.39 11.73 -0.13
CA ASP A 239 -6.98 10.84 -1.22
C ASP A 239 -5.43 10.77 -1.29
N GLU A 240 -4.73 11.89 -1.10
CA GLU A 240 -3.27 11.95 -0.98
C GLU A 240 -2.73 11.14 0.21
N GLU A 241 -3.27 11.34 1.42
CA GLU A 241 -2.85 10.60 2.62
C GLU A 241 -3.18 9.09 2.50
N TYR A 242 -4.30 8.71 1.87
CA TYR A 242 -4.60 7.31 1.58
C TYR A 242 -3.65 6.70 0.55
N ASN A 243 -3.25 7.47 -0.47
CA ASN A 243 -2.25 7.04 -1.44
C ASN A 243 -0.87 6.88 -0.77
N GLN A 244 -0.48 7.78 0.14
CA GLN A 244 0.72 7.63 0.97
C GLN A 244 0.63 6.38 1.84
N LEU A 245 -0.51 6.14 2.50
CA LEU A 245 -0.72 4.94 3.30
C LEU A 245 -0.60 3.65 2.48
N ARG A 246 -1.15 3.65 1.26
CA ARG A 246 -1.09 2.51 0.34
C ARG A 246 0.34 2.26 -0.14
N THR A 247 1.04 3.30 -0.60
CA THR A 247 2.43 3.21 -1.05
C THR A 247 3.36 2.72 0.07
N MET A 248 3.25 3.28 1.28
CA MET A 248 4.04 2.83 2.45
C MET A 248 3.77 1.36 2.82
N ARG A 249 2.53 0.88 2.66
CA ARG A 249 2.21 -0.54 2.89
C ARG A 249 2.75 -1.44 1.77
N ASP A 250 2.65 -1.01 0.52
CA ASP A 250 3.12 -1.76 -0.63
C ASP A 250 4.65 -1.84 -0.66
N GLU A 251 5.36 -0.75 -0.33
CA GLU A 251 6.82 -0.72 -0.18
C GLU A 251 7.29 -1.64 0.94
N HIS A 252 6.65 -1.58 2.10
CA HIS A 252 6.99 -2.49 3.21
C HIS A 252 6.67 -3.95 2.88
N ARG A 253 5.59 -4.23 2.15
CA ARG A 253 5.30 -5.59 1.67
C ARG A 253 6.40 -6.07 0.72
N LYS A 254 6.76 -5.28 -0.29
CA LYS A 254 7.84 -5.61 -1.24
C LYS A 254 9.17 -5.86 -0.52
N ALA A 255 9.56 -4.99 0.40
CA ALA A 255 10.80 -5.15 1.16
C ALA A 255 10.78 -6.42 2.05
N ASN A 256 9.62 -6.78 2.61
CA ASN A 256 9.48 -8.04 3.35
C ASN A 256 9.54 -9.25 2.43
N ASP A 257 8.86 -9.21 1.28
CA ASP A 257 8.88 -10.29 0.29
C ASP A 257 10.32 -10.51 -0.22
N GLU A 258 11.06 -9.44 -0.51
CA GLU A 258 12.49 -9.48 -0.87
C GLU A 258 13.34 -10.11 0.25
N TYR A 259 13.10 -9.74 1.51
CA TYR A 259 13.82 -10.32 2.64
C TYR A 259 13.53 -11.81 2.85
N TYR A 260 12.27 -12.22 2.75
CA TYR A 260 11.88 -13.63 2.93
C TYR A 260 12.26 -14.50 1.74
N THR A 261 12.25 -13.96 0.51
CA THR A 261 12.78 -14.63 -0.68
C THR A 261 14.29 -14.83 -0.54
N PHE A 262 15.02 -13.82 -0.08
CA PHE A 262 16.45 -13.94 0.27
C PHE A 262 16.71 -15.03 1.32
N ILE A 263 15.94 -15.07 2.42
CA ILE A 263 16.08 -16.14 3.43
C ILE A 263 15.81 -17.52 2.83
N ARG A 264 14.79 -17.65 1.98
CA ARG A 264 14.45 -18.93 1.32
C ARG A 264 15.61 -19.40 0.44
N GLN A 265 16.16 -18.52 -0.38
CA GLN A 265 17.33 -18.80 -1.22
C GLN A 265 18.53 -19.19 -0.37
N LEU A 266 18.79 -18.51 0.76
CA LEU A 266 19.88 -18.85 1.66
C LEU A 266 19.70 -20.24 2.32
N ARG A 267 18.46 -20.63 2.63
CA ARG A 267 18.16 -21.98 3.15
C ARG A 267 18.30 -23.05 2.07
N GLU A 268 17.92 -22.76 0.83
CA GLU A 268 18.13 -23.65 -0.32
C GLU A 268 19.61 -23.86 -0.56
N TYR A 269 20.38 -22.77 -0.64
CA TYR A 269 21.83 -22.77 -0.73
C TYR A 269 22.50 -23.66 0.33
N LYS A 270 22.16 -23.47 1.62
CA LYS A 270 22.73 -24.27 2.70
C LYS A 270 22.36 -25.75 2.60
N ARG A 271 21.11 -26.06 2.22
CA ARG A 271 20.67 -27.45 2.03
C ARG A 271 21.42 -28.12 0.88
N GLU A 272 21.66 -27.40 -0.21
CA GLU A 272 22.47 -27.90 -1.33
C GLU A 272 23.92 -28.14 -0.92
N GLN A 273 24.53 -27.21 -0.18
CA GLN A 273 25.88 -27.40 0.36
C GLN A 273 25.96 -28.60 1.32
N GLU A 274 25.01 -28.76 2.23
CA GLU A 274 24.98 -29.90 3.15
C GLU A 274 24.78 -31.22 2.41
N LYS A 275 23.93 -31.26 1.38
CA LYS A 275 23.75 -32.45 0.54
C LYS A 275 25.04 -32.81 -0.20
N LEU A 276 25.72 -31.83 -0.79
CA LEU A 276 27.00 -32.04 -1.46
C LEU A 276 28.06 -32.54 -0.48
N ARG A 277 28.15 -31.95 0.72
CA ARG A 277 29.08 -32.40 1.75
C ARG A 277 28.79 -33.82 2.22
N LYS A 278 27.52 -34.18 2.44
CA LYS A 278 27.11 -35.54 2.81
C LYS A 278 27.42 -36.54 1.71
N ALA A 279 27.18 -36.19 0.44
CA ALA A 279 27.53 -37.04 -0.68
C ALA A 279 29.05 -37.30 -0.73
N GLN A 280 29.87 -36.27 -0.51
CA GLN A 280 31.33 -36.41 -0.41
C GLN A 280 31.76 -37.29 0.78
N GLU A 281 31.19 -37.07 1.97
CA GLU A 281 31.47 -37.90 3.16
C GLU A 281 31.04 -39.37 2.96
N GLU A 282 29.90 -39.61 2.30
CA GLU A 282 29.44 -40.96 1.98
C GLU A 282 30.35 -41.65 0.96
N GLU A 283 30.80 -40.93 -0.08
CA GLU A 283 31.79 -41.43 -1.03
C GLU A 283 33.14 -41.73 -0.35
N GLU A 284 33.60 -40.88 0.56
CA GLU A 284 34.83 -41.10 1.34
C GLU A 284 34.69 -42.31 2.27
N LYS A 285 33.58 -42.44 3.00
CA LYS A 285 33.31 -43.61 3.86
C LYS A 285 33.21 -44.90 3.06
N ARG A 286 32.58 -44.89 1.89
CA ARG A 286 32.57 -46.06 0.99
C ARG A 286 33.99 -46.44 0.57
N LYS A 287 34.83 -45.46 0.22
CA LYS A 287 36.24 -45.70 -0.12
C LYS A 287 37.05 -46.21 1.07
N GLU A 288 36.80 -45.71 2.28
CA GLU A 288 37.47 -46.17 3.50
C GLU A 288 37.03 -47.58 3.90
N ALA A 289 35.74 -47.88 3.85
CA ALA A 289 35.23 -49.22 4.08
C ALA A 289 35.83 -50.22 3.07
N ALA A 290 35.90 -49.83 1.79
CA ALA A 290 36.58 -50.62 0.77
C ALA A 290 38.07 -50.85 1.09
N LYS A 291 38.79 -49.84 1.60
CA LYS A 291 40.18 -49.98 2.04
C LYS A 291 40.33 -50.89 3.25
N GLN A 292 39.47 -50.75 4.26
CA GLN A 292 39.50 -51.59 5.45
C GLN A 292 39.22 -53.06 5.12
N GLU A 293 38.28 -53.34 4.22
CA GLU A 293 38.03 -54.71 3.75
C GLU A 293 39.23 -55.30 3.01
N LEU A 294 39.95 -54.49 2.23
CA LEU A 294 41.20 -54.89 1.59
C LEU A 294 42.26 -55.19 2.65
N GLU A 295 42.45 -54.32 3.64
CA GLU A 295 43.42 -54.51 4.72
C GLU A 295 43.11 -55.75 5.55
N LEU A 296 41.84 -55.97 5.95
CA LEU A 296 41.43 -57.18 6.67
C LEU A 296 41.64 -58.45 5.85
N ALA A 297 41.39 -58.41 4.54
CA ALA A 297 41.67 -59.53 3.66
C ALA A 297 43.16 -59.73 3.39
N SER A 298 43.99 -58.70 3.64
CA SER A 298 45.44 -58.77 3.51
C SER A 298 46.13 -59.42 4.72
N LEU A 299 45.44 -59.51 5.86
CA LEU A 299 45.94 -60.22 7.04
C LEU A 299 46.20 -61.70 6.71
N PRO A 300 47.31 -62.28 7.20
CA PRO A 300 47.61 -63.68 6.96
C PRO A 300 46.50 -64.60 7.50
N ALA A 301 46.03 -65.53 6.67
CA ALA A 301 45.08 -66.55 7.10
C ALA A 301 45.67 -67.41 8.24
N PHE A 302 44.82 -67.89 9.14
CA PHE A 302 45.18 -68.74 10.30
C PHE A 302 46.06 -68.09 11.38
N GLU A 303 46.23 -66.76 11.43
CA GLU A 303 47.01 -66.09 12.49
C GLU A 303 46.49 -66.43 13.91
N HIS A 304 45.17 -66.36 14.13
CA HIS A 304 44.55 -66.76 15.41
C HIS A 304 44.86 -68.23 15.76
N GLU A 305 44.74 -69.14 14.80
CA GLU A 305 44.98 -70.58 15.01
C GLU A 305 46.46 -70.86 15.29
N LEU A 306 47.39 -70.13 14.64
CA LEU A 306 48.83 -70.22 14.90
C LEU A 306 49.20 -69.68 16.28
N THR A 307 48.68 -68.52 16.67
CA THR A 307 48.90 -67.97 18.02
C THR A 307 48.29 -68.86 19.10
N LEU A 308 47.15 -69.49 18.81
CA LEU A 308 46.51 -70.44 19.71
C LEU A 308 47.33 -71.73 19.83
N CYS A 309 47.87 -72.27 18.74
CA CYS A 309 48.82 -73.39 18.77
C CYS A 309 50.05 -73.07 19.64
N ASP A 310 50.58 -71.84 19.53
CA ASP A 310 51.74 -71.39 20.31
C ASP A 310 51.41 -71.19 21.79
N ASN A 311 50.26 -70.59 22.09
CA ASN A 311 49.77 -70.42 23.46
C ASN A 311 49.48 -71.77 24.14
N LEU A 312 48.87 -72.72 23.42
CA LEU A 312 48.63 -74.08 23.90
C LEU A 312 49.93 -74.87 24.07
N GLY A 313 50.90 -74.71 23.15
CA GLY A 313 52.23 -75.29 23.28
C GLY A 313 52.94 -74.81 24.54
N ASN A 314 52.95 -73.50 24.77
CA ASN A 314 53.53 -72.89 25.98
C ASN A 314 52.80 -73.35 27.25
N PHE A 315 51.47 -73.46 27.20
CA PHE A 315 50.65 -73.93 28.32
C PHE A 315 50.96 -75.38 28.68
N LEU A 316 51.06 -76.28 27.70
CA LEU A 316 51.41 -77.69 27.92
C LEU A 316 52.84 -77.88 28.42
N GLN A 317 53.79 -77.08 27.90
CA GLN A 317 55.17 -77.06 28.41
C GLN A 317 55.24 -76.62 29.87
N SER A 318 54.36 -75.71 30.32
CA SER A 318 54.32 -75.27 31.73
C SER A 318 53.91 -76.37 32.72
N PHE A 319 53.22 -77.44 32.27
CA PHE A 319 52.87 -78.59 33.11
C PHE A 319 53.98 -79.63 33.21
N LEU A 320 54.79 -79.80 32.16
CA LEU A 320 55.96 -80.70 32.19
C LEU A 320 57.02 -80.18 33.18
N ASN A 321 57.24 -78.87 33.22
CA ASN A 321 58.19 -78.24 34.14
C ASN A 321 57.75 -78.23 35.63
N LYS A 322 56.50 -78.62 35.93
CA LYS A 322 55.98 -78.76 37.31
C LYS A 322 56.12 -80.18 37.89
N GLY A 323 56.54 -81.17 37.10
CA GLY A 323 56.67 -82.58 37.50
C GLY A 323 58.02 -82.98 38.10
N GLU A 324 59.04 -82.13 38.01
CA GLU A 324 60.37 -82.34 38.61
C GLU A 324 60.61 -81.29 39.68
N THR A 325 60.41 -81.67 40.95
CA THR A 325 61.04 -81.17 42.21
C THR A 325 60.09 -81.25 43.40
N ASN A 326 60.28 -82.22 44.29
CA ASN A 326 59.81 -82.18 45.68
C ASN A 326 60.88 -82.77 46.59
N GLY A 327 61.66 -81.91 47.24
CA GLY A 327 62.67 -82.31 48.23
C GLY A 327 63.57 -81.18 48.73
N THR A 328 63.11 -80.50 49.78
CA THR A 328 63.91 -79.92 50.88
C THR A 328 64.43 -78.46 50.76
N THR A 329 63.70 -77.59 51.47
CA THR A 329 64.12 -76.45 52.33
C THR A 329 64.75 -75.16 51.78
N THR A 330 64.33 -74.08 52.45
CA THR A 330 64.83 -72.68 52.46
C THR A 330 64.44 -71.89 51.21
N GLY A 331 63.71 -70.76 51.28
CA GLY A 331 63.63 -69.75 52.32
C GLY A 331 64.13 -68.44 51.71
N ALA A 332 63.23 -67.64 51.14
CA ALA A 332 63.36 -66.20 50.83
C ALA A 332 62.00 -65.75 50.27
N ASN A 333 61.14 -65.09 51.04
CA ASN A 333 61.15 -63.66 51.36
C ASN A 333 61.38 -62.76 50.14
N ASN A 334 60.33 -61.97 49.85
CA ASN A 334 60.17 -60.74 49.07
C ASN A 334 58.78 -60.88 48.42
N GLU A 335 57.67 -60.58 49.08
CA GLU A 335 57.25 -59.27 49.57
C GLU A 335 57.56 -58.09 48.63
N GLU A 336 56.48 -57.32 48.46
CA GLU A 336 56.36 -55.96 47.97
C GLU A 336 56.18 -55.79 46.45
N ASP A 337 54.98 -55.43 46.02
CA ASP A 337 54.33 -54.10 46.16
C ASP A 337 54.97 -53.03 45.29
N THR A 338 54.07 -52.18 44.79
CA THR A 338 54.17 -50.80 44.26
C THR A 338 53.28 -50.74 43.01
N LYS A 339 52.01 -50.32 43.07
CA LYS A 339 51.51 -49.03 43.57
C LYS A 339 52.49 -47.89 43.30
N ASN A 340 52.23 -47.18 42.20
CA ASN A 340 52.44 -45.73 42.12
C ASN A 340 51.30 -45.20 41.23
N ALA A 341 50.21 -44.64 41.76
CA ALA A 341 50.15 -43.35 42.46
C ALA A 341 50.81 -42.25 41.61
N THR A 342 50.02 -41.45 40.90
CA THR A 342 49.56 -40.12 41.33
C THR A 342 50.43 -39.02 40.70
N THR A 343 49.78 -37.91 40.39
CA THR A 343 50.32 -36.57 40.10
C THR A 343 50.62 -36.21 38.64
N GLY A 344 49.66 -35.51 38.06
CA GLY A 344 49.83 -34.60 36.94
C GLY A 344 48.87 -33.42 37.07
N GLY A 345 48.72 -32.90 38.29
CA GLY A 345 48.03 -31.64 38.54
C GLY A 345 48.82 -30.52 37.89
N ARG A 346 48.28 -29.94 36.82
CA ARG A 346 48.76 -28.68 36.26
C ARG A 346 47.80 -27.58 36.69
N THR A 347 48.09 -26.97 37.83
CA THR A 347 47.64 -25.62 38.16
C THR A 347 48.37 -24.64 37.24
N ILE A 348 47.65 -24.07 36.28
CA ILE A 348 48.01 -22.78 35.67
C ILE A 348 46.77 -21.91 35.70
N GLU A 349 46.99 -20.69 36.15
CA GLU A 349 46.07 -19.67 36.60
C GLU A 349 45.10 -19.20 35.49
N ALA A 350 43.83 -18.99 35.86
CA ALA A 350 42.93 -18.07 35.17
C ALA A 350 42.65 -16.91 36.14
N PRO A 351 42.76 -15.64 35.69
CA PRO A 351 41.54 -14.85 35.45
C PRO A 351 41.72 -13.89 34.23
N ASP A 352 40.68 -13.52 33.47
CA ASP A 352 39.47 -12.81 33.89
C ASP A 352 38.21 -13.29 33.16
N GLY A 353 37.11 -13.50 33.91
CA GLY A 353 35.78 -13.12 33.41
C GLY A 353 34.76 -14.19 33.02
N VAL A 354 34.91 -15.48 33.33
CA VAL A 354 33.80 -16.45 33.13
C VAL A 354 33.71 -17.46 34.28
N ALA A 355 32.62 -17.36 35.06
CA ALA A 355 32.29 -18.26 36.15
C ALA A 355 31.85 -19.64 35.62
N LEU A 356 32.62 -20.69 35.93
CA LEU A 356 32.18 -22.08 35.78
C LEU A 356 31.31 -22.47 36.98
N ILE A 357 30.03 -22.75 36.71
CA ILE A 357 29.07 -23.25 37.69
C ILE A 357 29.36 -24.73 37.99
N LYS A 358 29.39 -25.07 39.28
CA LYS A 358 29.63 -26.42 39.81
C LYS A 358 28.43 -27.33 39.51
N LYS A 359 28.70 -28.58 39.18
CA LYS A 359 27.76 -29.60 38.69
C LYS A 359 26.71 -30.11 39.71
N SER A 360 26.57 -29.44 40.86
CA SER A 360 25.61 -29.80 41.93
C SER A 360 24.29 -29.03 41.86
N ASP A 361 24.21 -27.93 41.10
CA ASP A 361 23.06 -27.00 41.19
C ASP A 361 22.14 -27.06 39.96
N ARG A 362 22.23 -28.13 39.16
CA ARG A 362 21.48 -28.30 37.90
C ARG A 362 20.50 -29.48 37.92
N GLU A 363 20.03 -29.93 39.08
CA GLU A 363 19.09 -31.05 39.16
C GLU A 363 17.90 -30.84 40.12
N GLU A 364 17.64 -29.61 40.56
CA GLU A 364 16.45 -29.31 41.36
C GLU A 364 15.58 -28.32 40.59
N ASN A 365 14.63 -28.84 39.78
CA ASN A 365 13.36 -28.22 39.35
C ASN A 365 12.79 -28.78 38.03
N TYR A 366 12.93 -30.09 37.76
CA TYR A 366 12.23 -30.71 36.62
C TYR A 366 11.62 -32.08 36.93
N PHE A 367 10.99 -32.23 38.10
CA PHE A 367 9.98 -33.28 38.28
C PHE A 367 9.09 -33.01 39.50
N VAL A 368 8.03 -32.21 39.32
CA VAL A 368 6.93 -32.13 40.28
C VAL A 368 5.70 -32.79 39.64
N GLY A 369 5.50 -34.06 39.97
CA GLY A 369 4.32 -34.86 39.62
C GLY A 369 4.10 -35.89 40.72
N GLY A 370 3.06 -35.69 41.53
CA GLY A 370 2.86 -36.31 42.83
C GLY A 370 2.42 -37.78 42.83
N GLY A 371 2.39 -38.37 44.03
CA GLY A 371 1.71 -39.65 44.26
C GLY A 371 2.26 -40.48 45.43
N LYS A 372 1.82 -40.19 46.67
CA LYS A 372 1.98 -41.06 47.85
C LYS A 372 1.23 -42.38 47.66
N LYS A 373 1.86 -43.56 47.94
CA LYS A 373 1.26 -44.62 48.78
C LYS A 373 2.22 -45.78 49.16
N LYS A 374 2.64 -45.77 50.42
CA LYS A 374 2.58 -46.82 51.47
C LYS A 374 2.56 -48.33 51.09
N GLY A 375 3.51 -49.09 51.65
CA GLY A 375 3.40 -50.53 51.97
C GLY A 375 4.76 -51.25 51.99
N LYS A 376 5.44 -51.38 53.14
CA LYS A 376 5.38 -52.45 54.16
C LYS A 376 6.34 -53.64 53.91
N SER A 377 7.37 -53.66 54.77
CA SER A 377 8.32 -54.70 55.21
C SER A 377 8.08 -56.20 54.91
N GLY A 378 9.19 -56.90 54.63
CA GLY A 378 9.50 -58.29 55.03
C GLY A 378 10.95 -58.62 54.62
N SER A 379 11.94 -58.72 55.52
CA SER A 379 12.29 -59.89 56.38
C SER A 379 12.77 -61.09 55.54
N LYS A 380 13.91 -61.77 55.72
CA LYS A 380 15.09 -61.73 56.61
C LYS A 380 16.02 -62.87 56.12
N LYS A 381 17.34 -62.68 56.30
CA LYS A 381 18.30 -63.65 56.88
C LYS A 381 18.76 -64.90 56.10
N GLY A 382 20.09 -65.11 56.14
CA GLY A 382 20.78 -66.40 56.02
C GLY A 382 22.18 -66.23 55.40
N ALA A 383 23.24 -65.87 56.13
CA ALA A 383 24.13 -66.78 56.89
C ALA A 383 24.70 -67.90 55.99
N ASN A 384 25.89 -67.76 55.41
CA ASN A 384 27.24 -67.94 55.97
C ASN A 384 27.62 -69.40 56.28
N SER A 385 28.87 -69.72 55.92
CA SER A 385 29.76 -70.75 56.50
C SER A 385 29.92 -72.10 55.77
N SER A 386 31.04 -72.19 55.02
CA SER A 386 32.18 -73.10 55.23
C SER A 386 31.97 -74.61 55.49
N SER A 387 32.67 -75.43 54.71
CA SER A 387 33.59 -76.51 55.16
C SER A 387 34.22 -77.14 53.90
N SER A 388 35.54 -77.11 53.72
CA SER A 388 36.60 -77.91 54.36
C SER A 388 36.62 -79.37 53.94
N GLY A 389 37.77 -79.79 53.40
CA GLY A 389 38.21 -81.19 53.23
C GLY A 389 37.74 -81.83 51.92
N ALA A 390 38.51 -82.65 51.22
CA ALA A 390 39.86 -83.15 51.40
C ALA A 390 40.28 -83.74 50.03
N ASN A 391 41.58 -83.68 49.70
CA ASN A 391 42.12 -84.48 48.58
C ASN A 391 41.89 -85.98 48.87
N PRO A 392 41.69 -86.79 47.82
CA PRO A 392 42.82 -87.63 47.44
C PRO A 392 43.11 -87.64 45.94
N VAL A 393 44.41 -87.77 45.70
CA VAL A 393 45.17 -88.01 44.47
C VAL A 393 44.41 -88.88 43.45
N SER A 394 44.09 -88.30 42.29
CA SER A 394 43.93 -89.03 41.04
C SER A 394 44.64 -88.27 39.93
N ASP A 395 45.40 -89.01 39.14
CA ASP A 395 46.35 -88.61 38.10
C ASP A 395 45.65 -87.94 36.88
N THR A 396 45.02 -86.79 37.12
CA THR A 396 44.07 -86.14 36.19
C THR A 396 44.39 -84.64 36.07
N LEU A 397 44.75 -84.20 34.86
CA LEU A 397 45.12 -82.81 34.58
C LEU A 397 43.86 -81.92 34.58
N LYS A 398 43.79 -80.91 35.46
CA LYS A 398 42.68 -79.94 35.47
C LYS A 398 42.98 -78.79 34.50
N LEU A 399 42.52 -78.93 33.26
CA LEU A 399 42.66 -77.91 32.22
C LEU A 399 41.53 -76.87 32.34
N PRO A 400 41.81 -75.54 32.32
CA PRO A 400 40.79 -74.50 32.23
C PRO A 400 39.94 -74.67 30.97
N LEU A 401 38.63 -74.47 31.07
CA LEU A 401 37.68 -74.67 29.97
C LEU A 401 38.05 -73.90 28.68
N ALA A 402 38.62 -72.70 28.80
CA ALA A 402 39.10 -71.91 27.66
C ALA A 402 40.27 -72.58 26.90
N THR A 403 41.16 -73.28 27.61
CA THR A 403 42.26 -74.02 26.96
C THR A 403 41.74 -75.28 26.27
N MET A 404 40.70 -75.91 26.83
CA MET A 404 40.01 -77.05 26.21
C MET A 404 39.35 -76.64 24.90
N GLU A 405 38.66 -75.51 24.88
CA GLU A 405 38.04 -74.93 23.68
C GLU A 405 39.09 -74.67 22.59
N GLY A 406 40.25 -74.11 22.95
CA GLY A 406 41.36 -73.95 22.02
C GLY A 406 41.90 -75.26 21.42
N PHE A 407 41.98 -76.35 22.21
CA PHE A 407 42.35 -77.67 21.68
C PHE A 407 41.31 -78.23 20.71
N PHE A 408 40.03 -77.95 20.93
CA PHE A 408 38.96 -78.31 20.00
C PHE A 408 39.01 -77.49 18.71
N GLU A 409 39.31 -76.19 18.79
CA GLU A 409 39.48 -75.32 17.62
C GLU A 409 40.62 -75.79 16.71
N VAL A 410 41.76 -76.14 17.30
CA VAL A 410 42.95 -76.68 16.60
C VAL A 410 42.82 -78.20 16.29
N LYS A 411 41.70 -78.82 16.70
CA LYS A 411 41.36 -80.24 16.51
C LYS A 411 42.45 -81.19 17.00
N VAL A 412 43.04 -80.88 18.15
CA VAL A 412 44.03 -81.73 18.84
C VAL A 412 43.38 -82.35 20.07
N THR A 413 43.69 -83.62 20.34
CA THR A 413 43.16 -84.35 21.48
C THR A 413 43.67 -83.74 22.78
N VAL A 414 42.74 -83.40 23.67
CA VAL A 414 43.08 -82.87 24.99
C VAL A 414 43.87 -83.93 25.79
N PRO A 415 45.06 -83.60 26.32
CA PRO A 415 45.79 -84.50 27.20
C PRO A 415 45.08 -84.56 28.56
N THR A 416 44.47 -85.71 28.86
CA THR A 416 43.80 -85.93 30.16
C THR A 416 44.78 -86.45 31.23
N LYS A 417 45.98 -86.89 30.81
CA LYS A 417 47.06 -87.42 31.65
C LYS A 417 48.42 -86.78 31.31
N ILE A 418 49.32 -86.74 32.28
CA ILE A 418 50.66 -86.14 32.16
C ILE A 418 51.53 -86.89 31.12
N SER A 419 51.31 -88.20 30.95
CA SER A 419 51.97 -89.04 29.94
C SER A 419 51.68 -88.63 28.50
N ASP A 420 50.53 -87.98 28.26
CA ASP A 420 50.02 -87.75 26.91
C ASP A 420 50.48 -86.39 26.37
N ILE A 421 51.03 -85.53 27.23
CA ILE A 421 51.53 -84.19 26.90
C ILE A 421 52.54 -84.19 25.74
N PRO A 422 53.62 -85.01 25.72
CA PRO A 422 54.58 -85.01 24.60
C PRO A 422 53.92 -85.38 23.26
N SER A 423 53.01 -86.37 23.26
CA SER A 423 52.29 -86.76 22.05
C SER A 423 51.34 -85.66 21.55
N THR A 424 50.79 -84.85 22.46
CA THR A 424 49.95 -83.70 22.09
C THR A 424 50.75 -82.50 21.62
N LEU A 425 51.99 -82.32 22.08
CA LEU A 425 52.90 -81.29 21.59
C LEU A 425 53.37 -81.58 20.15
N GLU A 426 53.70 -82.82 19.81
CA GLU A 426 54.03 -83.21 18.43
C GLU A 426 52.83 -82.98 17.49
N LYS A 427 51.63 -83.39 17.89
CA LYS A 427 50.40 -83.15 17.12
C LYS A 427 50.06 -81.66 16.97
N LEU A 428 50.35 -80.83 17.97
CA LEU A 428 50.23 -79.37 17.86
C LEU A 428 51.25 -78.78 16.87
N GLN A 429 52.48 -79.28 16.87
CA GLN A 429 53.52 -78.84 15.92
C GLN A 429 53.21 -79.24 14.48
N GLU A 430 52.69 -80.47 14.26
CA GLU A 430 52.21 -80.92 12.96
C GLU A 430 51.05 -80.06 12.45
N ARG A 431 50.10 -79.72 13.32
CA ARG A 431 49.00 -78.81 13.00
C ARG A 431 49.50 -77.40 12.69
N LYS A 432 50.46 -76.87 13.46
CA LYS A 432 51.11 -75.59 13.18
C LYS A 432 51.78 -75.56 11.80
N ALA A 433 52.49 -76.62 11.43
CA ALA A 433 53.12 -76.74 10.11
C ALA A 433 52.09 -76.82 8.97
N TYR A 434 50.97 -77.53 9.19
CA TYR A 434 49.85 -77.56 8.26
C TYR A 434 49.23 -76.17 8.06
N TYR A 435 49.01 -75.42 9.14
CA TYR A 435 48.48 -74.06 9.06
C TYR A 435 49.42 -73.08 8.36
N LEU A 436 50.74 -73.20 8.55
CA LEU A 436 51.73 -72.40 7.82
C LEU A 436 51.78 -72.72 6.32
N ALA A 437 51.60 -73.99 5.94
CA ALA A 437 51.61 -74.41 4.53
C ALA A 437 50.33 -73.99 3.79
N GLU A 438 49.18 -74.00 4.46
CA GLU A 438 47.88 -73.66 3.87
C GLU A 438 47.59 -72.14 3.91
N GLN A 439 48.31 -71.39 4.76
CA GLN A 439 48.21 -69.93 4.92
C GLN A 439 48.26 -69.14 3.60
N PRO A 440 49.22 -69.30 2.67
CA PRO A 440 49.28 -68.50 1.46
C PRO A 440 48.07 -68.73 0.54
N ARG A 441 47.62 -69.99 0.39
CA ARG A 441 46.50 -70.35 -0.49
C ARG A 441 45.19 -69.72 -0.01
N VAL A 442 44.90 -69.83 1.27
CA VAL A 442 43.68 -69.28 1.87
C VAL A 442 43.73 -67.75 1.95
N THR A 443 44.92 -67.16 2.14
CA THR A 443 45.08 -65.70 2.08
C THR A 443 44.79 -65.15 0.68
N GLU A 444 45.22 -65.82 -0.39
CA GLU A 444 44.91 -65.42 -1.76
C GLU A 444 43.41 -65.56 -2.10
N GLU A 445 42.75 -66.63 -1.66
CA GLU A 445 41.32 -66.79 -1.83
C GLU A 445 40.51 -65.73 -1.07
N ASN A 446 40.94 -65.37 0.14
CA ASN A 446 40.29 -64.32 0.92
C ASN A 446 40.48 -62.94 0.29
N LYS A 447 41.68 -62.63 -0.24
CA LYS A 447 41.95 -61.42 -1.01
C LYS A 447 41.05 -61.31 -2.25
N LYS A 448 40.88 -62.39 -3.01
CA LYS A 448 39.98 -62.42 -4.19
C LYS A 448 38.51 -62.19 -3.81
N LYS A 449 38.03 -62.90 -2.78
CA LYS A 449 36.66 -62.71 -2.27
C LYS A 449 36.42 -61.31 -1.73
N ALA A 450 37.42 -60.67 -1.14
CA ALA A 450 37.32 -59.29 -0.67
C ALA A 450 37.33 -58.28 -1.83
N GLN A 451 38.16 -58.49 -2.85
CA GLN A 451 38.16 -57.66 -4.07
C GLN A 451 36.81 -57.72 -4.79
N GLU A 452 36.21 -58.91 -4.93
CA GLU A 452 34.88 -59.06 -5.52
C GLU A 452 33.78 -58.35 -4.71
N LYS A 453 33.87 -58.36 -3.38
CA LYS A 453 32.95 -57.63 -2.49
C LYS A 453 33.13 -56.12 -2.57
N ILE A 454 34.38 -55.63 -2.66
CA ILE A 454 34.70 -54.22 -2.85
C ILE A 454 34.16 -53.74 -4.21
N ASP A 455 34.36 -54.51 -5.28
CA ASP A 455 33.82 -54.18 -6.60
C ASP A 455 32.28 -54.17 -6.61
N ALA A 456 31.63 -55.02 -5.82
CA ALA A 456 30.19 -54.99 -5.63
C ALA A 456 29.72 -53.76 -4.82
N MET A 457 30.47 -53.35 -3.78
CA MET A 457 30.18 -52.17 -2.96
C MET A 457 30.49 -50.83 -3.62
N LEU A 458 31.40 -50.81 -4.62
CA LEU A 458 31.69 -49.62 -5.42
C LEU A 458 30.77 -49.48 -6.64
N LYS A 459 30.17 -50.58 -7.13
CA LYS A 459 29.18 -50.57 -8.22
C LYS A 459 27.74 -50.31 -7.76
N ALA A 460 27.42 -50.63 -6.50
CA ALA A 460 26.19 -50.23 -5.81
C ALA A 460 26.37 -48.86 -5.14
#